data_AF-A0A524BA14-F1
#
_entry.id   AF-A0A524BA14-F1
#
_cell.length_a   1.000
_cell.length_b   1.000
_cell.length_c   1.000
_cell.angle_alpha   90.00
_cell.angle_beta   90.00
_cell.angle_gamma   90.00
#
_symmetry.space_group_name_H-M   'P 1'
#
loop_
_entity.id
_entity.type
_entity.pdbx_description
1 polymer ?
#
loop_
_entity_poly.entity_id
_entity_poly.type
_entity_poly.pdbx_seq_one_letter_code
_entity_poly.pdbx_strand_id
1 'polypeptide(L)'
;MIAGVINVKMAHAEPIDLTYEKTQTYTGRAFEKDEHVWIYNKGFAEKFRMPAAWISDDLKGIEAAAFRTGELEMTCGLAGNEKTCTRFMKCLLDIYVDEKKTPLPWLEDKKADWLPSADSFHWLFDAANNAPGKVPNPPGLDPDDSGFRTLRPFGDRQAKRPAYYEHNGYTPFDDQFNNNQVLAYQRNLHGNLSMIRLSYGCQGRNKRPYTTLRLMLNGKPIRYVDHPKIKGVRNPVYGPRPIYHSFQLPAAFERKIDAAMAERKKLEESRYKQILNFK
;
A
#
# COMPACT_ATOMS: atom_id res chain seq x y z
N MET A 1 -35.12 -34.46 48.60
CA MET A 1 -33.76 -34.91 48.19
C MET A 1 -33.99 -35.84 47.00
N ILE A 2 -33.57 -35.54 45.78
CA ILE A 2 -32.20 -35.48 45.28
C ILE A 2 -32.15 -34.43 44.14
N ALA A 3 -31.28 -33.43 44.27
CA ALA A 3 -30.95 -32.51 43.17
C ALA A 3 -29.77 -33.09 42.40
N GLY A 4 -29.99 -33.48 41.15
CA GLY A 4 -28.95 -33.94 40.24
C GLY A 4 -28.12 -32.77 39.74
N VAL A 5 -26.85 -32.72 40.13
CA VAL A 5 -25.87 -31.78 39.58
C VAL A 5 -25.40 -32.31 38.23
N ILE A 6 -25.83 -31.65 37.15
CA ILE A 6 -25.31 -31.89 35.81
C ILE A 6 -23.94 -31.23 35.72
N ASN A 7 -22.88 -32.05 35.82
CA ASN A 7 -21.52 -31.63 35.53
C ASN A 7 -21.35 -31.56 34.00
N VAL A 8 -21.51 -30.37 33.43
CA VAL A 8 -21.07 -30.11 32.05
C VAL A 8 -19.55 -29.95 32.08
N LYS A 9 -18.82 -31.02 31.70
CA LYS A 9 -17.42 -30.89 31.31
C LYS A 9 -17.35 -29.97 30.11
N MET A 10 -16.85 -28.74 30.29
CA MET A 10 -16.39 -27.93 29.17
C MET A 10 -15.22 -28.67 28.53
N ALA A 11 -15.47 -29.28 27.36
CA ALA A 11 -14.41 -29.75 26.49
C ALA A 11 -13.45 -28.58 26.26
N HIS A 12 -12.18 -28.77 26.58
CA HIS A 12 -11.13 -27.87 26.11
C HIS A 12 -11.22 -27.85 24.59
N ALA A 13 -11.66 -26.73 24.03
CA ALA A 13 -11.57 -26.52 22.60
C ALA A 13 -10.09 -26.63 22.22
N GLU A 14 -9.76 -27.57 21.34
CA GLU A 14 -8.43 -27.62 20.76
C GLU A 14 -8.11 -26.24 20.15
N PRO A 15 -6.89 -25.71 20.33
CA PRO A 15 -6.51 -24.44 19.75
C PRO A 15 -6.75 -24.52 18.24
N ILE A 16 -7.61 -23.64 17.73
CA ILE A 16 -7.94 -23.61 16.30
C ILE A 16 -6.65 -23.29 15.56
N ASP A 17 -6.15 -24.27 14.80
CA ASP A 17 -4.95 -24.14 13.98
C ASP A 17 -5.26 -23.28 12.75
N LEU A 18 -5.23 -21.95 12.95
CA LEU A 18 -5.48 -20.92 11.94
C LEU A 18 -4.16 -20.56 11.24
N THR A 19 -3.67 -21.44 10.37
CA THR A 19 -2.62 -21.09 9.40
C THR A 19 -3.22 -20.29 8.24
N TYR A 20 -2.43 -19.39 7.63
CA TYR A 20 -2.85 -18.64 6.45
C TYR A 20 -3.38 -19.56 5.33
N GLU A 21 -2.73 -20.68 5.06
CA GLU A 21 -3.13 -21.61 4.00
C GLU A 21 -4.52 -22.22 4.25
N LYS A 22 -4.82 -22.54 5.53
CA LYS A 22 -6.13 -23.06 5.94
C LYS A 22 -7.22 -22.00 5.81
N THR A 23 -6.95 -20.74 6.16
CA THR A 23 -7.93 -19.66 6.02
C THR A 23 -8.13 -19.21 4.58
N GLN A 24 -7.21 -19.57 3.68
CA GLN A 24 -7.24 -19.25 2.26
C GLN A 24 -7.68 -20.42 1.34
N THR A 25 -8.18 -21.51 1.94
CA THR A 25 -8.65 -22.72 1.24
C THR A 25 -10.11 -23.00 1.59
N TYR A 26 -10.90 -23.40 0.60
CA TYR A 26 -12.30 -23.78 0.83
C TYR A 26 -12.39 -25.11 1.59
N THR A 27 -12.91 -25.07 2.81
CA THR A 27 -13.12 -26.27 3.66
C THR A 27 -14.60 -26.58 3.89
N GLY A 28 -15.47 -26.23 2.94
CA GLY A 28 -16.93 -26.40 3.06
C GLY A 28 -17.65 -25.22 3.72
N ARG A 29 -16.95 -24.11 4.01
CA ARG A 29 -17.52 -22.84 4.48
C ARG A 29 -17.00 -21.69 3.63
N ALA A 30 -17.82 -20.66 3.44
CA ALA A 30 -17.39 -19.43 2.79
C ALA A 30 -16.22 -18.81 3.60
N PHE A 31 -15.26 -18.23 2.89
CA PHE A 31 -14.10 -17.55 3.47
C PHE A 31 -13.80 -16.30 2.65
N GLU A 32 -13.17 -15.31 3.28
CA GLU A 32 -12.70 -14.12 2.60
C GLU A 32 -11.34 -14.42 1.94
N LYS A 33 -11.24 -14.11 0.65
CA LYS A 33 -10.01 -14.36 -0.12
C LYS A 33 -9.07 -13.18 0.00
N ASP A 34 -7.82 -13.45 0.35
CA ASP A 34 -6.76 -12.45 0.25
C ASP A 34 -6.39 -12.24 -1.22
N GLU A 35 -6.65 -11.03 -1.72
CA GLU A 35 -6.35 -10.59 -3.08
C GLU A 35 -4.96 -9.95 -3.21
N HIS A 36 -4.20 -9.84 -2.12
CA HIS A 36 -2.90 -9.18 -2.16
C HIS A 36 -1.83 -10.07 -2.80
N VAL A 37 -1.03 -9.44 -3.65
CA VAL A 37 0.28 -9.96 -4.06
C VAL A 37 1.26 -9.58 -2.96
N TRP A 38 1.82 -10.58 -2.28
CA TRP A 38 2.76 -10.37 -1.18
C TRP A 38 4.22 -10.59 -1.57
N ILE A 39 5.09 -9.87 -0.86
CA ILE A 39 6.51 -10.18 -0.71
C ILE A 39 6.97 -9.76 0.69
N TYR A 40 7.81 -10.55 1.33
CA TYR A 40 8.32 -10.24 2.66
C TYR A 40 9.64 -10.95 2.95
N ASN A 41 10.31 -10.55 4.02
CA ASN A 41 11.46 -11.29 4.53
C ASN A 41 11.03 -12.47 5.42
N LYS A 42 11.99 -13.35 5.74
CA LYS A 42 11.75 -14.54 6.56
C LYS A 42 11.22 -14.21 7.97
N GLY A 43 11.76 -13.18 8.62
CA GLY A 43 11.34 -12.79 9.97
C GLY A 43 9.89 -12.31 10.03
N PHE A 44 9.42 -11.60 9.01
CA PHE A 44 8.02 -11.22 8.86
C PHE A 44 7.14 -12.46 8.66
N ALA A 45 7.56 -13.40 7.81
CA ALA A 45 6.82 -14.64 7.57
C ALA A 45 6.64 -15.47 8.85
N GLU A 46 7.72 -15.65 9.61
CA GLU A 46 7.69 -16.37 10.89
C GLU A 46 6.81 -15.65 11.92
N LYS A 47 6.93 -14.33 12.03
CA LYS A 47 6.16 -13.51 12.98
C LYS A 47 4.65 -13.60 12.73
N PHE A 48 4.23 -13.58 11.47
CA PHE A 48 2.82 -13.55 11.08
C PHE A 48 2.28 -14.87 10.53
N ARG A 49 3.08 -15.94 10.60
CA ARG A 49 2.75 -17.29 10.07
C ARG A 49 2.33 -17.23 8.59
N MET A 50 3.02 -16.41 7.81
CA MET A 50 2.76 -16.24 6.38
C MET A 50 3.50 -17.32 5.56
N PRO A 51 2.97 -17.71 4.38
CA PRO A 51 3.56 -18.78 3.57
C PRO A 51 5.01 -18.57 3.15
N ALA A 52 5.83 -19.61 3.13
CA ALA A 52 7.22 -19.49 2.66
C ALA A 52 7.34 -19.03 1.18
N ALA A 53 6.28 -19.22 0.37
CA ALA A 53 6.26 -18.94 -1.06
C ALA A 53 6.45 -17.46 -1.45
N TRP A 54 6.27 -16.53 -0.50
CA TRP A 54 6.44 -15.09 -0.74
C TRP A 54 7.65 -14.48 -0.02
N ILE A 55 8.46 -15.33 0.61
CA ILE A 55 9.74 -14.91 1.18
C ILE A 55 10.69 -14.51 0.04
N SER A 56 11.38 -13.38 0.21
CA SER A 56 12.44 -12.95 -0.70
C SER A 56 13.57 -12.28 0.06
N ASP A 57 14.78 -12.80 -0.11
CA ASP A 57 15.99 -12.20 0.44
C ASP A 57 16.40 -10.92 -0.31
N ASP A 58 15.86 -10.70 -1.51
CA ASP A 58 16.10 -9.51 -2.33
C ASP A 58 15.29 -8.29 -1.84
N LEU A 59 14.31 -8.47 -0.94
CA LEU A 59 13.57 -7.36 -0.35
C LEU A 59 14.46 -6.61 0.64
N LYS A 60 14.78 -5.35 0.35
CA LYS A 60 15.65 -4.50 1.17
C LYS A 60 14.94 -3.23 1.61
N GLY A 61 15.19 -2.80 2.85
CA GLY A 61 14.70 -1.54 3.42
C GLY A 61 13.35 -1.63 4.13
N ILE A 62 12.55 -2.66 3.86
CA ILE A 62 11.25 -2.93 4.50
C ILE A 62 11.12 -4.41 4.89
N GLU A 63 10.17 -4.71 5.78
CA GLU A 63 9.90 -6.07 6.25
C GLU A 63 8.95 -6.83 5.31
N ALA A 64 7.99 -6.12 4.72
CA ALA A 64 7.00 -6.66 3.79
C ALA A 64 6.41 -5.59 2.88
N ALA A 65 5.89 -6.04 1.74
CA ALA A 65 5.04 -5.27 0.84
C ALA A 65 3.86 -6.12 0.36
N ALA A 66 2.68 -5.51 0.30
CA ALA A 66 1.44 -6.13 -0.16
C ALA A 66 0.78 -5.23 -1.21
N PHE A 67 0.71 -5.69 -2.44
CA PHE A 67 0.06 -4.98 -3.53
C PHE A 67 -1.36 -5.51 -3.72
N ARG A 68 -2.32 -4.63 -3.98
CA ARG A 68 -3.63 -5.04 -4.51
C ARG A 68 -4.24 -3.98 -5.42
N THR A 69 -5.19 -4.41 -6.24
CA THR A 69 -6.14 -3.51 -6.89
C THR A 69 -7.34 -3.27 -5.97
N GLY A 70 -7.69 -2.02 -5.72
CA GLY A 70 -8.95 -1.63 -5.12
C GLY A 70 -9.90 -1.05 -6.17
N GLU A 71 -11.20 -1.16 -5.94
CA GLU A 71 -12.21 -0.46 -6.75
C GLU A 71 -12.49 0.93 -6.15
N LEU A 72 -12.61 1.94 -7.01
CA LEU A 72 -13.14 3.25 -6.66
C LEU A 72 -14.66 3.32 -6.85
N GLU A 73 -15.19 4.46 -6.42
CA GLU A 73 -16.51 4.95 -6.79
C GLU A 73 -16.74 4.87 -8.31
N MET A 74 -17.98 4.55 -8.65
CA MET A 74 -18.44 4.42 -10.01
C MET A 74 -18.58 5.80 -10.64
N THR A 75 -17.91 6.04 -11.77
CA THR A 75 -18.05 7.25 -12.57
C THR A 75 -18.91 6.96 -13.78
N CYS A 76 -19.97 7.75 -13.94
CA CYS A 76 -20.91 7.66 -15.06
C CYS A 76 -20.77 8.87 -15.99
N GLY A 77 -21.31 8.79 -17.22
CA GLY A 77 -21.20 9.88 -18.20
C GLY A 77 -20.01 9.76 -19.16
N LEU A 78 -19.32 8.62 -19.18
CA LEU A 78 -18.21 8.42 -20.11
C LEU A 78 -18.69 8.47 -21.56
N ALA A 79 -17.88 9.09 -22.42
CA ALA A 79 -18.21 9.33 -23.83
C ALA A 79 -19.56 10.06 -24.06
N GLY A 80 -19.98 10.90 -23.11
CA GLY A 80 -21.21 11.69 -23.22
C GLY A 80 -22.49 10.90 -22.94
N ASN A 81 -22.40 9.67 -22.43
CA ASN A 81 -23.55 8.85 -22.11
C ASN A 81 -23.65 8.61 -20.59
N GLU A 82 -24.66 9.20 -19.96
CA GLU A 82 -24.93 9.09 -18.51
C GLU A 82 -25.11 7.64 -18.03
N LYS A 83 -25.57 6.72 -18.89
CA LYS A 83 -25.76 5.32 -18.56
C LYS A 83 -24.46 4.50 -18.64
N THR A 84 -23.40 5.09 -19.21
CA THR A 84 -22.09 4.45 -19.31
C THR A 84 -21.30 4.74 -18.05
N CYS A 85 -21.29 3.77 -17.14
CA CYS A 85 -20.57 3.83 -15.89
C CYS A 85 -19.35 2.91 -15.90
N THR A 86 -18.24 3.36 -15.34
CA THR A 86 -17.08 2.51 -15.03
C THR A 86 -16.66 2.64 -13.57
N ARG A 87 -16.02 1.60 -13.05
CA ARG A 87 -15.30 1.67 -11.77
C ARG A 87 -13.84 1.93 -12.12
N PHE A 88 -13.28 3.02 -11.60
CA PHE A 88 -11.85 3.23 -11.73
C PHE A 88 -11.10 2.31 -10.77
N MET A 89 -10.01 1.71 -11.22
CA MET A 89 -9.14 0.94 -10.35
C MET A 89 -8.12 1.85 -9.65
N LYS A 90 -7.88 1.58 -8.36
CA LYS A 90 -6.70 2.06 -7.66
C LYS A 90 -5.74 0.91 -7.44
N CYS A 91 -4.46 1.19 -7.55
CA CYS A 91 -3.41 0.23 -7.25
C CYS A 91 -2.71 0.69 -5.99
N LEU A 92 -2.81 -0.15 -4.97
CA LEU A 92 -2.44 0.15 -3.61
C LEU A 92 -1.25 -0.72 -3.23
N LEU A 93 -0.27 -0.13 -2.58
CA LEU A 93 0.86 -0.83 -2.01
C LEU A 93 0.95 -0.52 -0.53
N ASP A 94 0.71 -1.54 0.30
CA ASP A 94 0.96 -1.45 1.73
C ASP A 94 2.41 -1.89 1.98
N ILE A 95 3.20 -1.07 2.66
CA ILE A 95 4.57 -1.38 3.06
C ILE A 95 4.69 -1.45 4.57
N TYR A 96 5.56 -2.34 5.05
CA TYR A 96 5.78 -2.57 6.48
C TYR A 96 7.22 -2.20 6.85
N VAL A 97 7.37 -1.20 7.71
CA VAL A 97 8.67 -0.66 8.13
C VAL A 97 8.90 -0.99 9.60
N ASP A 98 10.03 -1.60 9.91
CA ASP A 98 10.50 -1.73 11.30
C ASP A 98 11.15 -0.40 11.72
N GLU A 99 10.41 0.40 12.50
CA GLU A 99 10.85 1.71 12.95
C GLU A 99 12.02 1.67 13.94
N LYS A 100 12.37 0.48 14.47
CA LYS A 100 13.61 0.31 15.24
C LYS A 100 14.83 0.32 14.32
N LYS A 101 14.71 -0.21 13.10
CA LYS A 101 15.77 -0.25 12.10
C LYS A 101 15.80 1.06 11.30
N THR A 102 14.62 1.56 10.97
CA THR A 102 14.44 2.75 10.12
C THR A 102 13.43 3.70 10.77
N PRO A 103 13.88 4.60 11.67
CA PRO A 103 13.00 5.60 12.26
C PRO A 103 12.42 6.51 11.18
N LEU A 104 11.09 6.63 11.14
CA LEU A 104 10.41 7.47 10.15
C LEU A 104 10.20 8.89 10.70
N PRO A 105 10.29 9.92 9.84
CA PRO A 105 10.21 11.34 10.23
C PRO A 105 8.76 11.78 10.41
N TRP A 106 8.05 11.17 11.37
CA TRP A 106 6.65 11.49 11.63
C TRP A 106 6.49 12.94 12.10
N LEU A 107 5.56 13.66 11.49
CA LEU A 107 5.21 15.02 11.90
C LEU A 107 4.28 15.04 13.12
N GLU A 108 3.57 13.94 13.39
CA GLU A 108 2.56 13.83 14.44
C GLU A 108 2.78 12.58 15.29
N ASP A 109 2.27 12.59 16.53
CA ASP A 109 2.29 11.42 17.43
C ASP A 109 1.11 10.46 17.19
N LYS A 110 0.23 10.83 16.27
CA LYS A 110 -0.93 10.05 15.85
C LYS A 110 -0.53 8.64 15.41
N LYS A 111 -1.35 7.64 15.78
CA LYS A 111 -1.06 6.22 15.56
C LYS A 111 -1.69 5.62 14.30
N ALA A 112 -2.85 6.07 13.83
CA ALA A 112 -3.40 5.61 12.55
C ALA A 112 -4.42 6.59 11.97
N ASP A 113 -4.57 6.64 10.65
CA ASP A 113 -5.44 7.57 9.92
C ASP A 113 -6.46 6.91 8.98
N TRP A 114 -6.74 5.62 9.19
CA TRP A 114 -7.68 4.86 8.35
C TRP A 114 -8.31 3.68 9.11
N LEU A 115 -9.44 3.17 8.60
CA LEU A 115 -10.15 1.98 9.08
C LEU A 115 -9.37 0.69 8.73
N PRO A 116 -8.80 -0.03 9.71
CA PRO A 116 -7.88 -1.15 9.44
C PRO A 116 -8.49 -2.33 8.67
N SER A 117 -9.82 -2.50 8.69
CA SER A 117 -10.51 -3.62 8.02
C SER A 117 -10.43 -3.59 6.49
N ALA A 118 -9.98 -2.49 5.89
CA ALA A 118 -9.73 -2.39 4.46
C ALA A 118 -8.25 -2.60 4.09
N ASP A 119 -7.40 -3.04 5.03
CA ASP A 119 -5.95 -3.08 4.85
C ASP A 119 -5.35 -4.48 4.81
N SER A 120 -4.18 -4.60 4.19
CA SER A 120 -3.44 -5.87 4.15
C SER A 120 -3.15 -6.42 5.56
N PHE A 121 -3.13 -5.53 6.56
CA PHE A 121 -3.00 -5.90 7.96
C PHE A 121 -4.12 -6.82 8.46
N HIS A 122 -5.34 -6.74 7.91
CA HIS A 122 -6.43 -7.63 8.31
C HIS A 122 -6.11 -9.12 8.07
N TRP A 123 -5.22 -9.41 7.13
CA TRP A 123 -4.72 -10.76 6.84
C TRP A 123 -3.58 -11.20 7.76
N LEU A 124 -3.05 -10.30 8.58
CA LEU A 124 -2.06 -10.62 9.60
C LEU A 124 -2.77 -10.94 10.90
N PHE A 125 -2.46 -12.08 11.50
CA PHE A 125 -3.07 -12.48 12.76
C PHE A 125 -2.40 -11.78 13.94
N ASP A 126 -3.19 -11.02 14.71
CA ASP A 126 -2.77 -10.42 15.98
C ASP A 126 -3.80 -10.51 17.12
N ALA A 127 -3.35 -10.20 18.34
CA ALA A 127 -4.11 -10.42 19.57
C ALA A 127 -4.99 -9.24 20.05
N ALA A 128 -5.02 -8.05 19.42
CA ALA A 128 -5.52 -6.84 20.10
C ALA A 128 -6.39 -5.84 19.30
N ASN A 129 -6.70 -6.08 18.01
CA ASN A 129 -7.77 -5.46 17.20
C ASN A 129 -8.55 -4.24 17.77
N ASN A 130 -7.93 -3.05 17.79
CA ASN A 130 -8.62 -1.78 18.06
C ASN A 130 -8.43 -0.78 16.89
N ALA A 131 -9.52 -0.15 16.42
CA ALA A 131 -9.50 0.81 15.31
C ALA A 131 -9.57 2.27 15.79
N PRO A 132 -8.69 3.18 15.33
CA PRO A 132 -8.79 4.62 15.63
C PRO A 132 -9.39 5.46 14.48
N GLY A 133 -10.02 6.59 14.86
CA GLY A 133 -10.84 7.45 14.02
C GLY A 133 -10.12 8.53 13.19
N LYS A 134 -10.94 9.29 12.47
CA LYS A 134 -10.61 10.35 11.48
C LYS A 134 -9.95 11.58 12.13
N VAL A 135 -9.00 12.26 11.46
CA VAL A 135 -8.33 13.46 12.02
C VAL A 135 -8.20 14.60 11.00
N PRO A 136 -8.29 15.87 11.46
CA PRO A 136 -8.01 17.08 10.69
C PRO A 136 -6.51 17.40 10.52
N ASN A 137 -6.16 18.26 9.55
CA ASN A 137 -4.78 18.65 9.26
C ASN A 137 -4.05 19.30 10.47
N PRO A 138 -2.74 19.07 10.63
CA PRO A 138 -1.94 19.67 11.70
C PRO A 138 -1.73 21.20 11.51
N PRO A 139 -1.68 21.99 12.59
CA PRO A 139 -1.38 23.43 12.53
C PRO A 139 0.08 23.69 12.12
N GLY A 140 0.30 24.65 11.21
CA GLY A 140 1.65 25.17 10.89
C GLY A 140 2.36 24.53 9.69
N LEU A 141 1.69 23.64 8.95
CA LEU A 141 2.12 23.19 7.62
C LEU A 141 1.47 24.07 6.54
N ASP A 142 2.25 24.50 5.55
CA ASP A 142 1.74 25.21 4.38
C ASP A 142 1.10 24.18 3.43
N PRO A 143 -0.23 24.20 3.21
CA PRO A 143 -0.90 23.23 2.36
C PRO A 143 -0.52 23.49 0.90
N ASP A 144 0.46 22.76 0.39
CA ASP A 144 0.73 22.69 -1.06
C ASP A 144 -0.56 22.39 -1.85
N ASP A 145 -0.86 23.22 -2.85
CA ASP A 145 -2.10 23.32 -3.64
C ASP A 145 -2.26 22.22 -4.72
N SER A 146 -1.55 21.10 -4.57
CA SER A 146 -1.73 19.96 -5.46
C SER A 146 -3.02 19.20 -5.07
N GLY A 147 -4.11 19.49 -5.77
CA GLY A 147 -5.51 19.15 -5.47
C GLY A 147 -5.92 17.66 -5.37
N PHE A 148 -5.21 16.83 -4.60
CA PHE A 148 -5.66 15.49 -4.24
C PHE A 148 -5.37 15.24 -2.76
N ARG A 149 -6.44 14.90 -2.00
CA ARG A 149 -6.51 14.67 -0.54
C ARG A 149 -5.58 13.55 -0.05
N THR A 150 -4.28 13.83 -0.06
CA THR A 150 -3.19 12.92 0.32
C THR A 150 -2.77 13.19 1.76
N LEU A 151 -2.54 12.13 2.53
CA LEU A 151 -2.00 12.29 3.88
C LEU A 151 -0.54 12.77 3.81
N ARG A 152 -0.15 13.66 4.73
CA ARG A 152 1.23 14.18 4.83
C ARG A 152 1.82 13.90 6.22
N PRO A 153 1.96 12.62 6.61
CA PRO A 153 2.39 12.30 7.96
C PRO A 153 3.90 12.44 8.16
N PHE A 154 4.66 12.72 7.09
CA PHE A 154 6.12 12.78 7.09
C PHE A 154 6.65 14.16 6.75
N GLY A 155 7.75 14.55 7.37
CA GLY A 155 8.45 15.78 7.02
C GLY A 155 9.48 16.21 8.04
N ASP A 156 10.11 17.34 7.74
CA ASP A 156 11.07 18.00 8.60
C ASP A 156 10.37 19.13 9.37
N ARG A 157 10.26 18.96 10.70
CA ARG A 157 9.67 19.98 11.59
C ARG A 157 10.51 21.26 11.62
N GLN A 158 11.83 21.17 11.51
CA GLN A 158 12.74 22.31 11.53
C GLN A 158 12.71 23.07 10.20
N ALA A 159 12.79 22.34 9.07
CA ALA A 159 12.72 22.95 7.75
C ALA A 159 11.30 23.35 7.35
N LYS A 160 10.28 22.97 8.14
CA LYS A 160 8.83 23.16 7.89
C LYS A 160 8.43 22.65 6.51
N ARG A 161 8.88 21.45 6.16
CA ARG A 161 8.66 20.86 4.82
C ARG A 161 8.15 19.43 4.90
N PRO A 162 7.16 19.07 4.07
CA PRO A 162 6.71 17.69 3.96
C PRO A 162 7.75 16.80 3.27
N ALA A 163 7.72 15.52 3.59
CA ALA A 163 8.42 14.47 2.86
C ALA A 163 7.43 13.58 2.10
N TYR A 164 7.83 13.08 0.94
CA TYR A 164 6.98 12.28 0.07
C TYR A 164 7.68 11.00 -0.35
N TYR A 165 6.89 9.95 -0.57
CA TYR A 165 7.39 8.76 -1.24
C TYR A 165 7.47 9.01 -2.74
N GLU A 166 8.64 8.81 -3.31
CA GLU A 166 8.93 8.89 -4.73
C GLU A 166 9.33 7.48 -5.22
N HIS A 167 8.84 7.05 -6.39
CA HIS A 167 9.26 5.78 -7.00
C HIS A 167 9.73 5.99 -8.44
N ASN A 168 10.76 5.25 -8.84
CA ASN A 168 11.25 5.24 -10.23
C ASN A 168 10.56 4.16 -11.09
N GLY A 169 9.47 3.57 -10.59
CA GLY A 169 8.70 2.60 -11.35
C GLY A 169 7.97 3.31 -12.50
N TYR A 170 7.99 2.69 -13.68
CA TYR A 170 7.21 3.13 -14.85
C TYR A 170 7.61 4.49 -15.44
N THR A 171 8.72 5.09 -15.01
CA THR A 171 9.23 6.32 -15.63
C THR A 171 10.09 5.99 -16.85
N PRO A 172 9.82 6.58 -18.03
CA PRO A 172 10.62 6.33 -19.23
C PRO A 172 12.01 6.98 -19.18
N PHE A 173 12.32 7.71 -18.11
CA PHE A 173 13.57 8.44 -17.92
C PHE A 173 14.24 8.02 -16.61
N ASP A 174 15.56 7.80 -16.66
CA ASP A 174 16.33 7.22 -15.56
C ASP A 174 16.30 8.05 -14.27
N ASP A 175 16.09 9.36 -14.39
CA ASP A 175 16.10 10.39 -13.35
C ASP A 175 14.71 10.84 -12.87
N GLN A 176 13.62 10.28 -13.45
CA GLN A 176 12.27 10.63 -13.04
C GLN A 176 11.73 9.69 -11.98
N PHE A 177 11.12 10.29 -10.97
CA PHE A 177 10.36 9.60 -9.94
C PHE A 177 8.94 10.14 -9.93
N ASN A 178 7.96 9.25 -9.80
CA ASN A 178 6.58 9.62 -9.59
C ASN A 178 6.32 9.75 -8.09
N ASN A 179 5.54 10.76 -7.70
CA ASN A 179 5.08 10.90 -6.32
C ASN A 179 4.03 9.84 -6.01
N ASN A 180 4.27 9.07 -4.95
CA ASN A 180 3.27 8.20 -4.35
C ASN A 180 2.54 8.97 -3.26
N GLN A 181 1.22 8.95 -3.35
CA GLN A 181 0.37 9.48 -2.30
C GLN A 181 0.35 8.51 -1.12
N VAL A 182 0.54 9.01 0.11
CA VAL A 182 0.22 8.25 1.31
C VAL A 182 -1.30 8.33 1.51
N LEU A 183 -1.95 7.18 1.49
CA LEU A 183 -3.42 7.09 1.57
C LEU A 183 -3.90 6.67 2.95
N ALA A 184 -3.09 5.90 3.67
CA ALA A 184 -3.35 5.42 5.01
C ALA A 184 -2.03 5.06 5.70
N TYR A 185 -2.04 5.00 7.03
CA TYR A 185 -0.95 4.42 7.80
C TYR A 185 -1.45 3.92 9.16
N GLN A 186 -0.70 2.99 9.74
CA GLN A 186 -0.83 2.58 11.13
C GLN A 186 0.56 2.35 11.72
N ARG A 187 0.82 2.98 12.86
CA ARG A 187 2.09 2.93 13.58
C ARG A 187 2.04 1.89 14.67
N ASN A 188 3.18 1.25 14.89
CA ASN A 188 3.39 0.34 16.02
C ASN A 188 2.36 -0.80 16.10
N LEU A 189 1.92 -1.30 14.93
CA LEU A 189 1.02 -2.46 14.78
C LEU A 189 1.47 -3.62 15.66
N HIS A 190 2.77 -3.92 15.63
CA HIS A 190 3.40 -4.95 16.46
C HIS A 190 4.75 -4.51 17.00
N GLY A 191 4.71 -3.75 18.09
CA GLY A 191 5.90 -3.14 18.68
C GLY A 191 6.36 -1.99 17.80
N ASN A 192 7.40 -2.20 17.00
CA ASN A 192 8.01 -1.16 16.17
C ASN A 192 7.60 -1.24 14.69
N LEU A 193 6.67 -2.14 14.34
CA LEU A 193 6.25 -2.32 12.95
C LEU A 193 5.17 -1.31 12.58
N SER A 194 5.38 -0.56 11.52
CA SER A 194 4.42 0.41 11.00
C SER A 194 4.05 0.09 9.55
N MET A 195 2.75 0.15 9.23
CA MET A 195 2.22 -0.03 7.88
C MET A 195 1.92 1.33 7.26
N ILE A 196 2.30 1.50 6.00
CA ILE A 196 2.01 2.71 5.21
C ILE A 196 1.40 2.26 3.89
N ARG A 197 0.22 2.79 3.55
CA ARG A 197 -0.38 2.59 2.23
C ARG A 197 0.01 3.70 1.28
N LEU A 198 0.53 3.28 0.13
CA LEU A 198 0.91 4.12 -0.99
C LEU A 198 -0.05 3.92 -2.16
N SER A 199 -0.37 5.00 -2.87
CA SER A 199 -0.89 4.95 -4.23
C SER A 199 0.25 4.58 -5.16
N TYR A 200 0.32 3.30 -5.57
CA TYR A 200 1.45 2.75 -6.33
C TYR A 200 1.35 2.97 -7.84
N GLY A 201 0.14 3.28 -8.32
CA GLY A 201 -0.15 3.41 -9.75
C GLY A 201 -0.46 2.05 -10.40
N CYS A 202 -1.32 2.08 -11.42
CA CYS A 202 -1.78 0.88 -12.13
C CYS A 202 -1.11 0.67 -13.50
N GLN A 203 -0.09 1.47 -13.81
CA GLN A 203 0.62 1.33 -15.07
C GLN A 203 1.58 0.14 -14.93
N GLY A 204 1.53 -0.80 -15.88
CA GLY A 204 2.30 -2.06 -15.85
C GLY A 204 3.67 -1.98 -16.55
N ARG A 205 4.53 -2.96 -16.20
CA ARG A 205 5.98 -3.08 -16.42
C ARG A 205 6.92 -1.92 -16.04
N ASN A 206 7.56 -2.04 -14.86
CA ASN A 206 8.84 -1.38 -14.63
C ASN A 206 9.89 -2.07 -15.52
N LYS A 207 10.51 -1.32 -16.43
CA LYS A 207 11.56 -1.85 -17.33
C LYS A 207 12.89 -2.11 -16.62
N ARG A 208 13.03 -1.65 -15.37
CA ARG A 208 14.24 -1.79 -14.55
C ARG A 208 14.23 -3.12 -13.77
N PRO A 209 15.40 -3.63 -13.34
CA PRO A 209 15.50 -4.87 -12.56
C PRO A 209 14.95 -4.76 -11.12
N TYR A 210 14.56 -3.57 -10.69
CA TYR A 210 13.92 -3.31 -9.40
C TYR A 210 13.20 -1.96 -9.42
N THR A 211 12.22 -1.79 -8.54
CA THR A 211 11.62 -0.49 -8.25
C THR A 211 12.22 0.05 -6.95
N THR A 212 12.83 1.22 -7.02
CA THR A 212 13.31 1.93 -5.84
C THR A 212 12.26 2.92 -5.40
N LEU A 213 11.87 2.83 -4.12
CA LEU A 213 11.02 3.81 -3.45
C LEU A 213 11.85 4.58 -2.44
N ARG A 214 11.60 5.88 -2.33
CA ARG A 214 12.34 6.79 -1.45
C ARG A 214 11.39 7.74 -0.75
N LEU A 215 11.43 7.78 0.58
CA LEU A 215 10.87 8.88 1.35
C LEU A 215 11.87 10.02 1.38
N MET A 216 11.56 11.10 0.67
CA MET A 216 12.47 12.23 0.49
C MET A 216 11.83 13.52 0.97
N LEU A 217 12.61 14.39 1.61
CA LEU A 217 12.16 15.73 1.93
C LEU A 217 11.84 16.50 0.65
N ASN A 218 10.73 17.22 0.61
CA ASN A 218 10.42 18.07 -0.54
C ASN A 218 11.46 19.19 -0.68
N GLY A 219 12.02 19.32 -1.88
CA GLY A 219 12.99 20.36 -2.18
C GLY A 219 12.31 21.57 -2.81
N LYS A 220 12.83 22.77 -2.53
CA LYS A 220 12.60 23.91 -3.44
C LYS A 220 13.56 23.74 -4.62
N PRO A 221 13.11 23.90 -5.88
CA PRO A 221 14.03 23.93 -7.01
C PRO A 221 15.03 25.06 -6.80
N ILE A 222 16.31 24.74 -6.92
CA ILE A 222 17.40 25.73 -6.83
C ILE A 222 17.55 26.48 -8.16
N ARG A 223 17.18 25.86 -9.27
CA ARG A 223 17.09 26.49 -10.61
C ARG A 223 16.20 25.66 -11.53
N TYR A 224 15.85 26.22 -12.68
CA TYR A 224 15.21 25.50 -13.78
C TYR A 224 16.18 25.41 -14.96
N VAL A 225 16.22 24.27 -15.64
CA VAL A 225 17.02 24.04 -16.85
C VAL A 225 16.12 23.57 -17.98
N ASP A 226 16.44 23.89 -19.23
CA ASP A 226 15.65 23.43 -20.36
C ASP A 226 15.69 21.90 -20.48
N HIS A 227 14.55 21.29 -20.76
CA HIS A 227 14.45 19.85 -20.94
C HIS A 227 15.27 19.44 -22.18
N PRO A 228 16.20 18.49 -22.07
CA PRO A 228 17.18 18.20 -23.13
C PRO A 228 16.55 17.69 -24.43
N LYS A 229 15.30 17.20 -24.37
CA LYS A 229 14.58 16.59 -25.50
C LYS A 229 13.26 17.26 -25.87
N ILE A 230 12.76 18.24 -25.10
CA ILE A 230 11.41 18.80 -25.30
C ILE A 230 11.48 20.32 -25.24
N LYS A 231 11.30 20.98 -26.39
CA LYS A 231 11.39 22.43 -26.51
C LYS A 231 10.27 23.11 -25.70
N GLY A 232 10.63 24.13 -24.92
CA GLY A 232 9.67 24.91 -24.11
C GLY A 232 9.33 24.29 -22.75
N VAL A 233 9.83 23.09 -22.44
CA VAL A 233 9.69 22.48 -21.12
C VAL A 233 10.94 22.78 -20.30
N ARG A 234 10.74 23.24 -19.05
CA ARG A 234 11.82 23.47 -18.09
C ARG A 234 11.76 22.47 -16.95
N ASN A 235 12.86 21.79 -16.68
CA ASN A 235 13.03 20.85 -15.59
C ASN A 235 13.52 21.56 -14.33
N PRO A 236 12.84 21.40 -13.18
CA PRO A 236 13.37 21.85 -11.91
C PRO A 236 14.63 21.06 -11.55
N VAL A 237 15.70 21.76 -11.18
CA VAL A 237 16.89 21.18 -10.55
C VAL A 237 16.77 21.40 -9.05
N TYR A 238 16.81 20.31 -8.29
CA TYR A 238 16.77 20.36 -6.83
C TYR A 238 18.19 20.26 -6.28
N GLY A 239 18.46 20.95 -5.17
CA GLY A 239 19.66 20.70 -4.38
C GLY A 239 19.59 19.32 -3.70
N PRO A 240 20.63 18.92 -2.95
CA PRO A 240 20.60 17.70 -2.15
C PRO A 240 19.35 17.69 -1.24
N ARG A 241 18.56 16.62 -1.32
CA ARG A 241 17.36 16.41 -0.50
C ARG A 241 17.63 15.27 0.47
N PRO A 242 17.43 15.45 1.80
CA PRO A 242 17.50 14.35 2.75
C PRO A 242 16.59 13.19 2.33
N ILE A 243 17.14 11.98 2.36
CA ILE A 243 16.41 10.73 2.16
C ILE A 243 16.23 10.13 3.55
N TYR A 244 15.00 10.05 4.03
CA TYR A 244 14.70 9.50 5.35
C TYR A 244 14.56 7.98 5.33
N HIS A 245 14.10 7.44 4.22
CA HIS A 245 13.91 6.00 4.04
C HIS A 245 14.01 5.68 2.54
N SER A 246 14.63 4.55 2.20
CA SER A 246 14.58 4.00 0.85
C SER A 246 14.53 2.48 0.91
N PHE A 247 13.79 1.90 -0.02
CA PHE A 247 13.67 0.46 -0.15
C PHE A 247 13.57 0.06 -1.62
N GLN A 248 13.81 -1.22 -1.89
CA GLN A 248 13.76 -1.78 -3.24
C GLN A 248 12.77 -2.93 -3.28
N LEU A 249 11.86 -2.85 -4.25
CA LEU A 249 10.97 -3.95 -4.62
C LEU A 249 11.67 -4.82 -5.68
N PRO A 250 11.83 -6.12 -5.42
CA PRO A 250 12.45 -7.05 -6.36
C PRO A 250 11.66 -7.16 -7.67
N ALA A 251 12.34 -7.35 -8.81
CA ALA A 251 11.65 -7.58 -10.09
C ALA A 251 10.71 -8.80 -10.08
N ALA A 252 10.98 -9.81 -9.24
CA ALA A 252 10.07 -10.94 -9.09
C ALA A 252 8.70 -10.52 -8.52
N PHE A 253 8.67 -9.52 -7.65
CA PHE A 253 7.43 -8.95 -7.13
C PHE A 253 6.68 -8.16 -8.20
N GLU A 254 7.38 -7.29 -8.93
CA GLU A 254 6.80 -6.54 -10.05
C GLU A 254 6.16 -7.46 -11.10
N ARG A 255 6.81 -8.58 -11.43
CA ARG A 255 6.24 -9.57 -12.36
C ARG A 255 4.95 -10.20 -11.84
N LYS A 256 4.82 -10.42 -10.53
CA LYS A 256 3.58 -10.91 -9.92
C LYS A 256 2.49 -9.85 -9.97
N ILE A 257 2.84 -8.58 -9.74
CA ILE A 257 1.93 -7.44 -9.89
C ILE A 257 1.43 -7.35 -11.35
N ASP A 258 2.34 -7.41 -12.31
CA ASP A 258 2.00 -7.38 -13.75
C ASP A 258 1.04 -8.53 -14.13
N ALA A 259 1.28 -9.73 -13.61
CA ALA A 259 0.40 -10.88 -13.84
C ALA A 259 -1.00 -10.65 -13.27
N ALA A 260 -1.11 -10.17 -12.02
CA ALA A 260 -2.38 -9.85 -11.38
C ALA A 260 -3.14 -8.75 -12.14
N MET A 261 -2.43 -7.71 -12.59
CA MET A 261 -3.00 -6.62 -13.40
C MET A 261 -3.50 -7.13 -14.77
N ALA A 262 -2.76 -8.03 -15.41
CA ALA A 262 -3.16 -8.61 -16.69
C ALA A 262 -4.42 -9.48 -16.56
N GLU A 263 -4.54 -10.24 -15.48
CA GLU A 263 -5.76 -11.00 -15.18
C GLU A 263 -6.96 -10.07 -14.93
N ARG A 264 -6.77 -9.03 -14.11
CA ARG A 264 -7.81 -8.04 -13.84
C ARG A 264 -8.28 -7.33 -15.10
N LYS A 265 -7.35 -6.94 -15.98
CA LYS A 265 -7.68 -6.33 -17.28
C LYS A 265 -8.54 -7.25 -18.15
N LYS A 266 -8.22 -8.55 -18.21
CA LYS A 266 -9.04 -9.54 -18.96
C LYS A 266 -10.47 -9.62 -18.39
N LEU A 267 -10.62 -9.60 -17.07
CA LEU A 267 -11.93 -9.59 -16.42
C LEU A 267 -12.71 -8.32 -16.80
N GLU A 268 -12.08 -7.15 -16.75
CA GLU A 268 -12.72 -5.90 -17.16
C GLU A 268 -13.14 -5.91 -18.63
N GLU A 269 -12.25 -6.32 -19.54
CA GLU A 269 -12.57 -6.45 -20.96
C GLU A 269 -13.75 -7.40 -21.21
N SER A 270 -13.82 -8.52 -20.48
CA SER A 270 -14.94 -9.45 -20.58
C SER A 270 -16.26 -8.80 -20.14
N ARG A 271 -16.23 -8.01 -19.05
CA ARG A 271 -17.39 -7.28 -18.53
C ARG A 271 -17.83 -6.18 -19.50
N TYR A 272 -16.89 -5.45 -20.09
CA TYR A 272 -17.17 -4.43 -21.11
C TYR A 272 -17.81 -5.02 -22.36
N LYS A 273 -17.31 -6.17 -22.85
CA LYS A 273 -17.91 -6.87 -24.00
C LYS A 273 -19.35 -7.30 -23.72
N GLN A 274 -19.64 -7.79 -22.52
CA GLN A 274 -21.01 -8.10 -22.12
C GLN A 274 -21.90 -6.85 -22.16
N ILE A 275 -21.45 -5.73 -21.56
CA ILE A 275 -22.21 -4.46 -21.55
C ILE A 275 -22.47 -3.93 -22.97
N LEU A 276 -21.49 -4.01 -23.87
CA LEU A 276 -21.63 -3.51 -25.24
C LEU A 276 -22.50 -4.41 -26.13
N ASN A 277 -22.54 -5.72 -25.87
CA ASN A 277 -23.40 -6.68 -26.56
C ASN A 277 -24.86 -6.65 -26.10
N PHE A 278 -25.20 -5.83 -25.10
CA PHE A 278 -26.58 -5.53 -24.69
C PHE A 278 -27.18 -4.29 -25.41
N LYS A 279 -26.52 -3.79 -26.46
CA LYS A 279 -27.11 -2.84 -27.43
C LYS A 279 -27.82 -3.57 -28.55
#